data_AF-A0A2D4K2Q7-F1
#
_entry.id   AF-A0A2D4K2Q7-F1
#
_cell.length_a   1.000
_cell.length_b   1.000
_cell.length_c   1.000
_cell.angle_alpha   90.00
_cell.angle_beta   90.00
_cell.angle_gamma   90.00
#
_symmetry.space_group_name_H-M   'P 1'
#
loop_
_entity.id
_entity.type
_entity.pdbx_description
1 polymer ?
#
loop_
_entity_poly.entity_id
_entity_poly.type
_entity_poly.pdbx_seq_one_letter_code
_entity_poly.pdbx_strand_id
1 'polypeptide(L)'
;MMRCNEEHPAYLANDEVTTVRKNLEARGVAVDPCLIKDTWHQVYRQHFLKTALGHCNLCRRGFYYYQRHFVDSELECNDVVLFWRIQRMLAITANTLRQQL
;
A
#
# COMPACT_ATOMS: atom_id res chain seq x y z
N MET A 1 -10.43 3.97 -5.23
CA MET A 1 -10.42 2.53 -4.87
C MET A 1 -10.08 1.81 -6.16
N MET A 2 -8.90 1.17 -6.27
CA MET A 2 -8.57 0.39 -7.48
C MET A 2 -9.62 -0.71 -7.58
N ARG A 3 -10.57 -0.55 -8.50
CA ARG A 3 -11.69 -1.50 -8.67
C ARG A 3 -11.36 -2.61 -9.67
N CYS A 4 -10.22 -2.52 -10.38
CA CYS A 4 -9.98 -3.34 -11.55
C CYS A 4 -9.14 -4.60 -11.28
N ASN A 5 -8.30 -4.62 -10.24
CA ASN A 5 -7.57 -5.82 -9.80
C ASN A 5 -6.92 -5.56 -8.43
N GLU A 6 -7.23 -6.39 -7.42
CA GLU A 6 -6.64 -6.27 -6.07
C GLU A 6 -5.18 -6.77 -6.02
N GLU A 7 -4.77 -7.61 -6.99
CA GLU A 7 -3.41 -8.15 -7.11
C GLU A 7 -2.57 -7.42 -8.17
N HIS A 8 -2.99 -6.23 -8.59
CA HIS A 8 -2.28 -5.49 -9.62
C HIS A 8 -0.86 -5.12 -9.17
N PRO A 9 0.18 -5.28 -10.00
CA PRO A 9 1.54 -4.88 -9.65
C PRO A 9 1.68 -3.36 -9.43
N ALA A 10 2.76 -2.97 -8.74
CA ALA A 10 3.06 -1.56 -8.45
C ALA A 10 3.33 -0.69 -9.69
N TYR A 11 3.48 -1.29 -10.86
CA TYR A 11 3.82 -0.65 -12.13
C TYR A 11 2.70 -0.87 -13.15
N LEU A 12 2.38 0.15 -13.93
CA LEU A 12 1.51 0.03 -15.09
C LEU A 12 2.33 -0.37 -16.32
N ALA A 13 1.84 -1.34 -17.08
CA ALA A 13 2.34 -1.63 -18.41
C ALA A 13 2.01 -0.49 -19.39
N ASN A 14 2.74 -0.40 -20.51
CA ASN A 14 2.62 0.74 -21.43
C ASN A 14 1.25 0.85 -22.10
N ASP A 15 0.60 -0.28 -22.35
CA ASP A 15 -0.78 -0.39 -22.85
C ASP A 15 -1.79 0.07 -21.78
N GLU A 16 -1.57 -0.25 -20.52
CA GLU A 16 -2.39 0.24 -19.41
C GLU A 16 -2.26 1.74 -19.23
N VAL A 17 -1.04 2.29 -19.32
CA VAL A 17 -0.81 3.75 -19.30
C VAL A 17 -1.54 4.43 -20.44
N THR A 18 -1.47 3.85 -21.65
CA THR A 18 -2.18 4.38 -22.82
C THR A 18 -3.69 4.35 -22.61
N THR A 19 -4.20 3.29 -21.99
CA THR A 19 -5.62 3.14 -21.65
C THR A 19 -6.05 4.18 -20.62
N VAL A 20 -5.29 4.38 -19.54
CA VAL A 20 -5.55 5.40 -18.52
C VAL A 20 -5.54 6.80 -19.16
N ARG A 21 -4.56 7.09 -20.03
CA ARG A 21 -4.48 8.38 -20.73
C ARG A 21 -5.72 8.63 -21.58
N LYS A 22 -6.12 7.68 -22.43
CA LYS A 22 -7.33 7.82 -23.27
C LYS A 22 -8.60 8.01 -22.44
N ASN A 23 -8.71 7.34 -21.30
CA ASN A 23 -9.85 7.51 -20.37
C ASN A 23 -9.88 8.91 -19.74
N LEU A 24 -8.72 9.48 -19.42
CA LEU A 24 -8.61 10.85 -18.90
C LEU A 24 -8.92 11.88 -19.99
N GLU A 25 -8.41 11.68 -21.21
CA GLU A 25 -8.70 12.52 -22.38
C GLU A 25 -10.20 12.55 -22.71
N ALA A 26 -10.88 11.39 -22.67
CA ALA A 26 -12.33 11.30 -22.87
C ALA A 26 -13.15 12.09 -21.83
N ARG A 27 -12.55 12.38 -20.67
CA ARG A 27 -13.13 13.20 -19.60
C ARG A 27 -12.67 14.67 -19.66
N GLY A 28 -11.97 15.07 -20.73
CA GLY A 28 -11.45 16.41 -20.94
C GLY A 28 -10.17 16.72 -20.17
N VAL A 29 -9.46 15.70 -19.66
CA VAL A 29 -8.21 15.89 -18.90
C VAL A 29 -7.03 15.39 -19.72
N ALA A 30 -6.20 16.30 -20.22
CA ALA A 30 -4.95 15.97 -20.89
C ALA A 30 -3.84 15.75 -19.85
N VAL A 31 -3.21 14.57 -19.86
CA VAL A 31 -2.20 14.19 -18.86
C VAL A 31 -1.02 13.51 -19.55
N ASP A 32 0.19 13.86 -19.09
CA ASP A 32 1.43 13.24 -19.55
C ASP A 32 1.57 11.79 -19.03
N PRO A 33 2.06 10.84 -19.86
CA PRO A 33 2.28 9.45 -19.44
C PRO A 33 3.17 9.27 -18.21
N CYS A 34 4.17 10.14 -17.99
CA CYS A 34 5.03 10.08 -16.81
C CYS A 34 4.25 10.42 -15.55
N LEU A 35 3.40 11.45 -15.60
CA LEU A 35 2.56 11.83 -14.46
C LEU A 35 1.58 10.72 -14.08
N ILE A 36 1.06 9.98 -15.06
CA ILE A 36 0.20 8.81 -14.82
C ILE A 36 0.96 7.73 -14.04
N LYS A 37 2.20 7.43 -14.44
CA LYS A 37 3.06 6.44 -13.77
C LYS A 37 3.39 6.86 -12.34
N ASP A 38 3.82 8.11 -12.14
CA ASP A 38 4.18 8.64 -10.82
C ASP A 38 2.98 8.65 -9.87
N THR A 39 1.81 9.05 -10.38
CA THR A 39 0.58 9.06 -9.59
C THR A 39 0.14 7.63 -9.25
N TRP A 40 0.27 6.69 -10.19
CA TRP A 40 -0.07 5.29 -9.96
C TRP A 40 0.71 4.69 -8.80
N HIS A 41 2.01 4.99 -8.68
CA HIS A 41 2.82 4.53 -7.56
C HIS A 41 2.25 4.97 -6.21
N GLN A 42 1.77 6.21 -6.11
CA GLN A 42 1.15 6.71 -4.89
C GLN A 42 -0.19 6.02 -4.60
N VAL A 43 -1.03 5.83 -5.64
CA VAL A 43 -2.32 5.15 -5.50
C VAL A 43 -2.12 3.69 -5.07
N TYR A 44 -1.18 2.98 -5.70
CA TYR A 44 -0.82 1.61 -5.35
C TYR A 44 -0.31 1.53 -3.91
N ARG A 45 0.61 2.43 -3.52
CA ARG A 45 1.14 2.47 -2.15
C ARG A 45 0.04 2.66 -1.12
N GLN A 46 -0.93 3.54 -1.39
CA GLN A 46 -2.08 3.72 -0.50
C GLN A 46 -2.94 2.46 -0.42
N HIS A 47 -3.20 1.79 -1.54
CA HIS A 47 -3.95 0.54 -1.57
C HIS A 47 -3.23 -0.56 -0.78
N PHE A 48 -1.94 -0.79 -1.06
CA PHE A 48 -1.09 -1.75 -0.37
C PHE A 48 -1.10 -1.55 1.15
N LEU A 49 -0.90 -0.31 1.63
CA LEU A 49 -0.92 -0.01 3.06
C LEU A 49 -2.29 -0.25 3.70
N LYS A 50 -3.40 0.00 2.97
CA LYS A 50 -4.74 -0.31 3.47
C LYS A 50 -4.99 -1.81 3.59
N THR A 51 -4.56 -2.58 2.59
CA THR A 51 -4.67 -4.04 2.61
C THR A 51 -3.83 -4.64 3.73
N ALA A 52 -2.56 -4.24 3.86
CA ALA A 52 -1.67 -4.68 4.93
C ALA A 52 -2.24 -4.35 6.33
N LEU A 53 -2.86 -3.18 6.49
CA LEU A 53 -3.55 -2.82 7.74
C LEU A 53 -4.74 -3.75 8.03
N GLY A 54 -5.46 -4.17 6.98
CA GLY A 54 -6.49 -5.20 7.06
C GLY A 54 -5.93 -6.51 7.63
N HIS A 55 -4.81 -7.00 7.08
CA HIS A 55 -4.14 -8.20 7.56
C HIS A 55 -3.66 -8.07 9.01
N CYS A 56 -3.11 -6.92 9.41
CA CYS A 56 -2.75 -6.68 10.82
C CYS A 56 -3.95 -6.83 11.77
N ASN A 57 -5.15 -6.43 11.34
CA ASN A 57 -6.36 -6.61 12.15
C ASN A 57 -6.76 -8.09 12.28
N LEU A 58 -6.57 -8.88 11.22
CA LEU A 58 -6.75 -10.33 11.28
C LEU A 58 -5.72 -10.95 12.24
N CYS A 59 -4.46 -10.55 12.15
CA CYS A 59 -3.41 -10.97 13.08
C CYS A 59 -3.72 -10.67 14.54
N ARG A 60 -4.23 -9.47 14.83
CA ARG A 60 -4.67 -9.10 16.18
C ARG A 60 -5.77 -10.03 16.71
N ARG A 61 -6.72 -10.43 15.85
CA ARG A 61 -7.76 -11.40 16.20
C ARG A 61 -7.19 -12.80 16.37
N GLY A 62 -6.31 -13.23 15.47
CA GLY A 62 -5.65 -14.53 15.54
C GLY A 62 -4.80 -14.70 16.80
N PHE A 63 -4.09 -13.65 17.25
CA PHE A 63 -3.36 -13.67 18.51
C PHE A 63 -4.27 -13.97 19.73
N TYR A 64 -5.50 -13.44 19.72
CA TYR A 64 -6.48 -13.73 20.77
C TYR A 64 -6.90 -15.21 20.80
N TYR A 65 -7.04 -15.84 19.63
CA TYR A 65 -7.33 -17.27 19.53
C TYR A 65 -6.13 -18.14 19.92
N TYR A 66 -4.93 -17.73 19.53
CA TYR A 66 -3.68 -18.38 19.93
C TYR A 66 -3.53 -18.42 21.46
N GLN A 67 -3.83 -17.32 22.16
CA GLN A 67 -3.84 -17.28 23.64
C GLN A 67 -4.81 -18.28 24.29
N ARG A 68 -5.82 -18.75 23.55
CA ARG A 68 -6.80 -19.75 23.99
C ARG A 68 -6.47 -21.17 23.54
N HIS A 69 -5.23 -21.41 23.11
CA HIS A 69 -4.74 -22.68 22.55
C HIS A 69 -5.43 -23.12 21.25
N PHE A 70 -6.09 -22.20 20.54
CA PHE A 70 -6.51 -22.43 19.16
C PHE A 70 -5.37 -22.03 18.23
N VAL A 71 -4.69 -23.02 17.65
CA VAL A 71 -3.59 -22.78 16.71
C VAL A 71 -4.17 -22.71 15.31
N ASP A 72 -4.14 -21.51 14.73
CA ASP A 72 -4.41 -21.31 13.31
C ASP A 72 -3.05 -21.20 12.60
N SER A 73 -2.60 -22.30 12.00
CA SER A 73 -1.26 -22.43 11.42
C SER A 73 -1.06 -21.61 10.15
N GLU A 74 -2.11 -21.04 9.57
CA GLU A 74 -2.06 -20.27 8.30
C GLU A 74 -1.99 -18.76 8.49
N LEU A 75 -1.99 -18.26 9.74
CA LEU A 75 -1.99 -16.83 10.01
C LEU A 75 -0.59 -16.20 9.86
N GLU A 76 -0.38 -15.46 8.78
CA GLU A 76 0.86 -14.70 8.55
C GLU A 76 0.79 -13.25 9.07
N CYS A 77 1.71 -12.89 9.97
CA CYS A 77 1.74 -11.56 10.59
C CYS A 77 2.91 -10.67 10.15
N ASN A 78 3.44 -10.94 8.96
CA ASN A 78 4.54 -10.18 8.34
C ASN A 78 4.22 -8.67 8.22
N ASP A 79 2.96 -8.32 7.94
CA ASP A 79 2.51 -6.92 7.82
C ASP A 79 2.64 -6.12 9.12
N VAL A 80 2.55 -6.78 10.29
CA VAL A 80 2.77 -6.11 11.59
C VAL A 80 4.22 -5.62 11.70
N VAL A 81 5.17 -6.46 11.24
CA VAL A 81 6.59 -6.12 11.21
C VAL A 81 6.86 -4.98 10.24
N LEU A 82 6.18 -4.96 9.08
CA LEU A 82 6.24 -3.86 8.13
C LEU A 82 5.86 -2.52 8.79
N PHE A 83 4.72 -2.44 9.47
CA PHE A 83 4.31 -1.20 10.14
C PHE A 83 5.25 -0.78 11.27
N TRP A 84 5.78 -1.73 12.03
CA TRP A 84 6.80 -1.43 13.04
C TRP A 84 8.06 -0.78 12.43
N ARG A 85 8.53 -1.30 11.28
CA ARG A 85 9.66 -0.71 10.54
C ARG A 85 9.34 0.70 10.04
N ILE A 86 8.14 0.91 9.49
CA ILE A 86 7.69 2.22 9.02
C ILE A 86 7.67 3.23 10.19
N GLN A 87 7.06 2.86 11.31
CA GLN A 87 7.01 3.71 12.50
C GLN A 87 8.41 4.07 12.99
N ARG A 88 9.33 3.10 13.07
CA ARG A 88 10.72 3.32 13.48
C ARG A 88 11.45 4.25 12.53
N MET A 89 11.29 4.06 11.22
CA MET A 89 11.87 4.94 10.20
C MET A 89 11.36 6.38 10.39
N LEU A 90 10.04 6.59 10.51
CA LEU A 90 9.45 7.90 10.73
C LEU A 90 9.97 8.58 12.00
N ALA A 91 10.09 7.83 13.09
CA ALA A 91 10.63 8.35 14.36
C ALA A 91 12.08 8.82 14.22
N ILE A 92 12.92 8.04 13.53
CA ILE A 92 14.32 8.41 13.25
C ILE A 92 14.36 9.67 12.38
N THR A 93 13.63 9.70 11.27
CA THR A 93 13.59 10.86 10.37
C THR A 93 13.13 12.12 11.10
N ALA A 94 12.10 12.03 11.94
CA ALA A 94 11.62 13.17 12.73
C ALA A 94 12.66 13.65 13.76
N ASN A 95 13.42 12.74 14.38
CA ASN A 95 14.52 13.10 15.27
C ASN A 95 15.65 13.79 14.51
N THR A 96 16.06 13.26 13.36
CA THR A 96 17.11 13.86 12.52
C THR A 96 16.72 15.26 12.06
N LEU A 97 15.49 15.45 11.57
CA LEU A 97 14.98 16.76 11.16
C LEU A 97 15.01 17.78 12.32
N ARG A 98 14.70 17.35 13.55
CA ARG A 98 14.79 18.20 14.75
C ARG A 98 16.24 18.59 15.11
N GLN A 99 17.22 17.76 14.77
CA GLN A 99 18.64 18.03 15.05
C GLN A 99 19.34 18.88 13.97
N GLN A 100 18.73 19.01 12.79
CA GLN A 100 19.23 19.84 11.68
C GLN A 100 18.82 21.31 11.76
N LEU A 101 17.95 21.66 12.72
CA LEU A 101 17.57 23.02 13.09
C LEU A 101 18.50 23.53 14.20
#